data_AF-F4R8W4-F1
#
_entry.id   AF-F4R8W4-F1
#
_cell.length_a   1.000
_cell.length_b   1.000
_cell.length_c   1.000
_cell.angle_alpha   90.00
_cell.angle_beta   90.00
_cell.angle_gamma   90.00
#
_symmetry.space_group_name_H-M   'P 1'
#
loop_
_entity.id
_entity.type
_entity.pdbx_description
1 polymer ?
#
loop_
_entity_poly.entity_id
_entity_poly.type
_entity_poly.pdbx_seq_one_letter_code
_entity_poly.pdbx_strand_id
1 'polypeptide(L)'
;MPSTSKQPTNIKPSLTTSGKSSQEGKPDLISVTGHITSPGGRPKFIPGQSTSFPGGNTLSPTPNPTSEPPLNSSDKTTFFANSIPLTQHPLYAKVKTLHDSLHPFLCHDWESNDTYNLTSLKYYNVLLHFNPNTKARPTKLKKILIDMFKTELLPQLAPFCIPPPAPLSSQMETDQEDIDFDPLDRRTTVAMLSDAIRSQSSRVSISSVALKDEVLALYKHYVNPYLAGLKKSTYTRKPNIVSSNRLDKLTTHQIRHALQAHHPEVFVNCPVLKISHYKALYRKFVMDEPKLAKEEDLVEGYHYWIIADLVQEDETDK
;
A
#
# COMPACT_ATOMS: atom_id res chain seq x y z
N MET A 1 -64.92 51.06 -46.01
CA MET A 1 -64.36 49.73 -46.36
C MET A 1 -63.55 49.19 -45.18
N PRO A 2 -63.57 47.87 -44.95
CA PRO A 2 -63.42 47.24 -43.64
C PRO A 2 -62.00 46.73 -43.36
N SER A 3 -61.63 46.51 -42.09
CA SER A 3 -61.04 45.23 -41.61
C SER A 3 -60.31 45.29 -40.27
N THR A 4 -60.86 44.53 -39.31
CA THR A 4 -60.25 43.51 -38.42
C THR A 4 -59.12 43.94 -37.47
N SER A 5 -59.31 43.96 -36.14
CA SER A 5 -59.54 42.86 -35.18
C SER A 5 -58.56 41.69 -35.32
N LYS A 6 -57.57 41.60 -34.42
CA LYS A 6 -56.95 40.34 -33.98
C LYS A 6 -56.54 40.40 -32.49
N GLN A 7 -57.08 39.44 -31.73
CA GLN A 7 -56.69 39.05 -30.38
C GLN A 7 -55.26 38.48 -30.34
N PRO A 8 -54.56 38.54 -29.20
CA PRO A 8 -53.49 37.60 -28.89
C PRO A 8 -54.05 36.37 -28.15
N THR A 9 -53.84 35.20 -28.74
CA THR A 9 -54.13 33.89 -28.13
C THR A 9 -53.00 33.45 -27.20
N ASN A 10 -53.43 32.95 -26.05
CA ASN A 10 -52.65 32.40 -24.96
C ASN A 10 -52.14 31.00 -25.36
N ILE A 11 -50.84 30.83 -25.56
CA ILE A 11 -50.22 29.52 -25.84
C ILE A 11 -49.54 29.03 -24.56
N LYS A 12 -50.17 28.02 -23.97
CA LYS A 12 -49.71 27.22 -22.82
C LYS A 12 -48.69 26.19 -23.34
N PRO A 13 -47.44 26.12 -22.84
CA PRO A 13 -46.55 25.03 -23.23
C PRO A 13 -46.95 23.73 -22.51
N SER A 14 -47.15 22.66 -23.29
CA SER A 14 -47.38 21.31 -22.81
C SER A 14 -46.06 20.66 -22.38
N LEU A 15 -46.08 20.04 -21.20
CA LEU A 15 -45.00 19.21 -20.69
C LEU A 15 -45.03 17.86 -21.42
N THR A 16 -44.02 17.59 -22.24
CA THR A 16 -43.79 16.25 -22.78
C THR A 16 -43.03 15.41 -21.75
N THR A 17 -43.70 14.37 -21.28
CA THR A 17 -43.14 13.27 -20.51
C THR A 17 -42.24 12.43 -21.43
N SER A 18 -40.98 12.26 -21.04
CA SER A 18 -40.10 11.23 -21.61
C SER A 18 -39.35 10.56 -20.46
N GLY A 19 -39.57 9.27 -20.33
CA GLY A 19 -39.08 8.46 -19.23
C GLY A 19 -37.61 8.07 -19.34
N LYS A 20 -37.07 7.64 -18.20
CA LYS A 20 -36.08 6.57 -18.14
C LYS A 20 -36.15 5.91 -16.77
N SER A 21 -36.80 4.74 -16.78
CA SER A 21 -36.73 3.73 -15.74
C SER A 21 -35.27 3.34 -15.53
N SER A 22 -34.75 3.51 -14.32
CA SER A 22 -33.51 2.90 -13.86
C SER A 22 -33.86 1.97 -12.72
N GLN A 23 -33.55 0.70 -12.90
CA GLN A 23 -33.73 -0.36 -11.93
C GLN A 23 -32.89 -0.08 -10.68
N GLU A 24 -33.54 -0.25 -9.52
CA GLU A 24 -32.93 -0.31 -8.20
C GLU A 24 -31.89 -1.44 -8.13
N GLY A 25 -30.63 -1.04 -7.92
CA GLY A 25 -29.57 -1.91 -7.41
C GLY A 25 -29.23 -1.47 -5.99
N LYS A 26 -29.52 -2.36 -5.02
CA LYS A 26 -29.18 -2.26 -3.59
C LYS A 26 -27.78 -1.70 -3.33
N PRO A 27 -27.60 -0.74 -2.40
CA PRO A 27 -26.33 -0.55 -1.75
C PRO A 27 -26.18 -1.53 -0.58
N ASP A 28 -25.13 -2.36 -0.62
CA ASP A 28 -24.72 -3.23 0.47
C ASP A 28 -24.35 -2.40 1.70
N LEU A 29 -25.07 -2.65 2.79
CA LEU A 29 -24.72 -2.22 4.15
C LEU A 29 -23.46 -2.96 4.60
N ILE A 30 -22.32 -2.28 4.56
CA ILE A 30 -21.12 -2.73 5.28
C ILE A 30 -21.31 -2.37 6.75
N SER A 31 -21.91 -3.29 7.50
CA SER A 31 -21.93 -3.26 8.97
C SER A 31 -20.55 -3.61 9.50
N VAL A 32 -19.73 -2.61 9.81
CA VAL A 32 -18.49 -2.79 10.59
C VAL A 32 -18.86 -2.82 12.06
N THR A 33 -19.22 -3.99 12.57
CA THR A 33 -19.38 -4.24 14.00
C THR A 33 -17.98 -4.40 14.61
N GLY A 34 -17.38 -3.29 15.02
CA GLY A 34 -16.14 -3.29 15.81
C GLY A 34 -16.42 -3.74 17.24
N HIS A 35 -15.96 -4.94 17.59
CA HIS A 35 -16.02 -5.47 18.94
C HIS A 35 -14.96 -4.76 19.80
N ILE A 36 -15.40 -3.85 20.67
CA ILE A 36 -14.54 -3.18 21.66
C ILE A 36 -14.44 -4.11 22.88
N THR A 37 -13.34 -4.83 23.01
CA THR A 37 -12.98 -5.53 24.26
C THR A 37 -12.21 -4.56 25.18
N SER A 38 -12.90 -4.05 26.19
CA SER A 38 -12.30 -3.29 27.29
C SER A 38 -11.47 -4.21 28.19
N PRO A 39 -10.23 -3.86 28.56
CA PRO A 39 -9.46 -4.59 29.57
C PRO A 39 -9.83 -4.06 30.97
N GLY A 40 -10.73 -4.78 31.65
CA GLY A 40 -11.07 -4.55 33.06
C GLY A 40 -10.72 -5.78 33.88
N GLY A 41 -9.59 -5.76 34.59
CA GLY A 41 -9.20 -6.85 35.49
C GLY A 41 -8.15 -6.41 36.50
N ARG A 42 -8.61 -5.97 37.68
CA ARG A 42 -7.76 -5.71 38.85
C ARG A 42 -7.14 -7.03 39.37
N PRO A 43 -5.91 -7.01 39.90
CA PRO A 43 -5.29 -8.17 40.51
C PRO A 43 -5.89 -8.43 41.90
N LYS A 44 -6.32 -9.66 42.15
CA LYS A 44 -6.78 -10.14 43.46
C LYS A 44 -5.66 -10.94 44.10
N PHE A 45 -5.10 -10.39 45.18
CA PHE A 45 -4.20 -11.07 46.11
C PHE A 45 -4.91 -12.26 46.77
N ILE A 46 -4.23 -13.40 46.87
CA ILE A 46 -4.50 -14.44 47.88
C ILE A 46 -3.14 -14.84 48.48
N PRO A 47 -3.01 -14.82 49.82
CA PRO A 47 -1.77 -15.20 50.50
C PRO A 47 -1.77 -16.67 50.93
N GLY A 48 -0.57 -17.27 50.93
CA GLY A 48 -0.17 -18.33 51.86
C GLY A 48 -0.49 -19.76 51.45
N GLN A 49 0.55 -20.51 51.06
CA GLN A 49 0.84 -21.80 51.69
C GLN A 49 2.27 -22.24 51.42
N SER A 50 2.98 -22.49 52.51
CA SER A 50 4.34 -23.01 52.62
C SER A 50 4.26 -24.52 52.86
N THR A 51 5.04 -25.32 52.14
CA THR A 51 5.49 -26.69 52.50
C THR A 51 6.48 -27.13 51.41
N SER A 52 7.80 -27.06 51.65
CA SER A 52 8.67 -28.08 52.28
C SER A 52 9.42 -28.93 51.25
N PHE A 53 10.75 -28.74 51.20
CA PHE A 53 11.76 -29.69 50.68
C PHE A 53 11.72 -31.01 51.47
N PRO A 54 12.16 -32.16 50.90
CA PRO A 54 13.57 -32.59 50.85
C PRO A 54 13.93 -33.25 49.48
N GLY A 55 15.16 -33.52 49.03
CA GLY A 55 16.49 -33.67 49.64
C GLY A 55 17.15 -34.97 49.12
N GLY A 56 18.43 -34.90 48.70
CA GLY A 56 19.37 -36.05 48.57
C GLY A 56 19.67 -36.54 47.15
N ASN A 57 20.82 -36.25 46.52
CA ASN A 57 22.21 -36.75 46.69
C ASN A 57 22.50 -38.16 46.10
N THR A 58 23.51 -38.24 45.20
CA THR A 58 24.68 -39.18 45.15
C THR A 58 25.26 -39.18 43.71
N LEU A 59 26.41 -38.55 43.45
CA LEU A 59 27.80 -39.08 43.46
C LEU A 59 28.15 -40.09 42.32
N SER A 60 28.83 -39.59 41.27
CA SER A 60 30.15 -39.97 40.65
C SER A 60 30.65 -41.45 40.62
N PRO A 61 31.73 -41.86 39.88
CA PRO A 61 32.44 -41.35 38.67
C PRO A 61 33.01 -42.41 37.63
N THR A 62 33.45 -41.96 36.42
CA THR A 62 34.57 -42.46 35.53
C THR A 62 34.61 -43.91 34.94
N PRO A 63 35.49 -44.29 33.95
CA PRO A 63 36.24 -43.58 32.89
C PRO A 63 36.19 -44.23 31.45
N ASN A 64 36.83 -43.55 30.48
CA ASN A 64 37.33 -43.91 29.11
C ASN A 64 37.64 -45.40 28.78
N PRO A 65 37.69 -45.85 27.48
CA PRO A 65 38.58 -45.29 26.44
C PRO A 65 38.15 -45.35 24.94
N THR A 66 38.78 -44.47 24.15
CA THR A 66 39.37 -44.64 22.80
C THR A 66 38.81 -45.69 21.82
N SER A 67 38.24 -45.21 20.71
CA SER A 67 38.42 -45.77 19.36
C SER A 67 37.86 -44.86 18.26
N GLU A 68 38.73 -44.23 17.46
CA GLU A 68 38.51 -44.03 16.00
C GLU A 68 38.47 -45.42 15.32
N PRO A 69 38.01 -45.64 14.05
CA PRO A 69 37.67 -44.74 12.91
C PRO A 69 36.33 -45.21 12.23
N PRO A 70 36.02 -45.05 10.92
CA PRO A 70 36.49 -44.15 9.86
C PRO A 70 35.37 -43.31 9.20
N LEU A 71 35.81 -42.38 8.34
CA LEU A 71 35.03 -41.73 7.31
C LEU A 71 34.11 -42.70 6.54
N ASN A 72 32.80 -42.44 6.58
CA ASN A 72 31.89 -42.92 5.54
C ASN A 72 31.16 -41.73 4.93
N SER A 73 31.67 -41.37 3.77
CA SER A 73 31.00 -40.62 2.71
C SER A 73 29.68 -41.28 2.32
N SER A 74 28.82 -40.46 1.73
CA SER A 74 27.65 -40.82 0.91
C SER A 74 26.37 -41.12 1.68
N ASP A 75 25.56 -40.08 1.81
CA ASP A 75 24.16 -40.14 1.37
C ASP A 75 23.75 -38.74 0.87
N LYS A 76 24.16 -38.44 -0.37
CA LYS A 76 23.45 -37.49 -1.22
C LYS A 76 23.03 -38.26 -2.46
N THR A 77 21.74 -38.44 -2.58
CA THR A 77 21.01 -39.06 -3.67
C THR A 77 21.44 -38.44 -5.00
N THR A 78 22.37 -39.09 -5.69
CA THR A 78 22.80 -38.75 -7.04
C THR A 78 21.69 -39.13 -8.02
N PHE A 79 20.74 -38.22 -8.26
CA PHE A 79 19.88 -38.27 -9.43
C PHE A 79 20.65 -37.84 -10.68
N PHE A 80 21.66 -38.62 -11.09
CA PHE A 80 22.24 -38.52 -12.45
C PHE A 80 22.67 -39.90 -12.92
N ALA A 81 21.70 -40.80 -13.08
CA ALA A 81 21.87 -41.97 -13.92
C ALA A 81 21.31 -41.62 -15.32
N ASN A 82 22.18 -41.70 -16.34
CA ASN A 82 21.91 -41.55 -17.77
C ASN A 82 21.81 -40.12 -18.33
N SER A 83 22.91 -39.36 -18.32
CA SER A 83 22.98 -38.11 -19.10
C SER A 83 23.14 -38.42 -20.59
N ILE A 84 22.01 -38.58 -21.30
CA ILE A 84 22.00 -38.38 -22.75
C ILE A 84 22.55 -36.96 -22.99
N PRO A 85 23.56 -36.79 -23.87
CA PRO A 85 24.07 -35.46 -24.21
C PRO A 85 22.91 -34.52 -24.57
N LEU A 86 22.88 -33.30 -24.03
CA LEU A 86 21.81 -32.32 -24.30
C LEU A 86 21.54 -32.13 -25.80
N THR A 87 22.58 -32.28 -26.62
CA THR A 87 22.54 -32.20 -28.09
C THR A 87 21.71 -33.29 -28.76
N GLN A 88 21.47 -34.42 -28.08
CA GLN A 88 20.68 -35.55 -28.57
C GLN A 88 19.23 -35.51 -28.09
N HIS A 89 18.86 -34.56 -27.24
CA HIS A 89 17.49 -34.45 -26.73
C HIS A 89 16.53 -33.93 -27.81
N PRO A 90 15.32 -34.50 -27.96
CA PRO A 90 14.38 -34.16 -29.05
C PRO A 90 13.95 -32.69 -29.07
N LEU A 91 14.03 -32.00 -27.93
CA LEU A 91 13.70 -30.58 -27.81
C LEU A 91 14.89 -29.63 -28.01
N TYR A 92 16.12 -30.14 -28.15
CA TYR A 92 17.34 -29.31 -28.25
C TYR A 92 17.27 -28.29 -29.39
N ALA A 93 16.84 -28.73 -30.57
CA ALA A 93 16.68 -27.84 -31.73
C ALA A 93 15.64 -26.74 -31.47
N LYS A 94 14.55 -27.05 -30.76
CA LYS A 94 13.50 -26.08 -30.42
C LYS A 94 13.95 -25.09 -29.35
N VAL A 95 14.75 -25.54 -28.37
CA VAL A 95 15.35 -24.64 -27.39
C VAL A 95 16.30 -23.66 -28.07
N LYS A 96 17.11 -24.13 -29.02
CA LYS A 96 18.07 -23.28 -29.76
C LYS A 96 17.38 -22.24 -30.66
N THR A 97 16.21 -22.54 -31.20
CA THR A 97 15.43 -21.62 -32.05
C THR A 97 14.39 -20.82 -31.26
N LEU A 98 14.41 -20.91 -29.93
CA LEU A 98 13.52 -20.13 -29.07
C LEU A 98 13.87 -18.64 -29.20
N HIS A 99 12.85 -17.80 -29.26
CA HIS A 99 13.04 -16.36 -29.36
C HIS A 99 13.54 -15.80 -28.02
N ASP A 100 14.47 -14.82 -28.05
CA ASP A 100 15.11 -14.27 -26.85
C ASP A 100 14.12 -13.78 -25.79
N SER A 101 12.98 -13.23 -26.21
CA SER A 101 11.93 -12.77 -25.30
C SER A 101 11.23 -13.88 -24.49
N LEU A 102 11.47 -15.15 -24.84
CA LEU A 102 10.96 -16.36 -24.20
C LEU A 102 12.06 -17.15 -23.46
N HIS A 103 13.33 -16.78 -23.59
CA HIS A 103 14.42 -17.36 -22.79
C HIS A 103 14.22 -17.26 -21.28
N PRO A 104 13.53 -16.24 -20.72
CA PRO A 104 13.25 -16.22 -19.29
C PRO A 104 12.54 -17.48 -18.76
N PHE A 105 11.80 -18.22 -19.58
CA PHE A 105 11.16 -19.48 -19.16
C PHE A 105 12.15 -20.63 -18.89
N LEU A 106 13.42 -20.48 -19.27
CA LEU A 106 14.50 -21.43 -18.99
C LEU A 106 15.34 -21.04 -17.76
N CYS A 107 15.14 -19.83 -17.22
CA CYS A 107 15.78 -19.41 -15.97
C CYS A 107 15.09 -20.07 -14.78
N HIS A 108 15.80 -20.27 -13.66
CA HIS A 108 15.20 -20.85 -12.44
C HIS A 108 14.22 -19.88 -11.74
N ASP A 109 14.48 -18.57 -11.81
CA ASP A 109 13.76 -17.51 -11.10
C ASP A 109 12.61 -16.87 -11.92
N TRP A 110 12.20 -17.52 -13.01
CA TRP A 110 11.22 -17.00 -13.97
C TRP A 110 9.87 -16.59 -13.35
N GLU A 111 9.46 -17.24 -12.26
CA GLU A 111 8.20 -16.95 -11.55
C GLU A 111 8.33 -15.78 -10.57
N SER A 112 9.50 -15.59 -9.98
CA SER A 112 9.74 -14.59 -8.92
C SER A 112 10.29 -13.26 -9.45
N ASN A 113 10.83 -13.26 -10.66
CA ASN A 113 11.51 -12.11 -11.22
C ASN A 113 10.58 -11.27 -12.11
N ASP A 114 10.05 -10.19 -11.54
CA ASP A 114 9.14 -9.26 -12.22
C ASP A 114 9.78 -8.55 -13.43
N THR A 115 11.12 -8.55 -13.55
CA THR A 115 11.82 -7.88 -14.66
C THR A 115 11.52 -8.52 -16.02
N TYR A 116 11.16 -9.81 -16.04
CA TYR A 116 10.90 -10.55 -17.28
C TYR A 116 9.57 -10.19 -17.95
N ASN A 117 8.65 -9.50 -17.25
CA ASN A 117 7.37 -9.06 -17.78
C ASN A 117 6.64 -10.19 -18.54
N LEU A 118 6.38 -11.31 -17.86
CA LEU A 118 5.77 -12.50 -18.45
C LEU A 118 4.26 -12.31 -18.61
N THR A 119 3.84 -11.90 -19.82
CA THR A 119 2.44 -11.72 -20.20
C THR A 119 1.78 -13.03 -20.62
N SER A 120 0.44 -13.11 -20.59
CA SER A 120 -0.30 -14.30 -21.05
C SER A 120 0.08 -14.73 -22.48
N LEU A 121 0.38 -13.76 -23.34
CA LEU A 121 0.82 -14.01 -24.72
C LEU A 121 2.18 -14.73 -24.76
N LYS A 122 3.12 -14.37 -23.89
CA LYS A 122 4.42 -15.05 -23.78
C LYS A 122 4.26 -16.51 -23.33
N TYR A 123 3.37 -16.78 -22.36
CA TYR A 123 3.04 -18.15 -21.96
C TYR A 123 2.41 -18.96 -23.10
N TYR A 124 1.51 -18.35 -23.85
CA TYR A 124 0.93 -19.01 -25.04
C TYR A 124 1.99 -19.31 -26.09
N ASN A 125 2.87 -18.34 -26.41
CA ASN A 125 3.90 -18.50 -27.43
C ASN A 125 4.91 -19.59 -27.07
N VAL A 126 5.34 -19.68 -25.80
CA VAL A 126 6.25 -20.75 -25.37
C VAL A 126 5.56 -22.12 -25.44
N LEU A 127 4.30 -22.23 -25.02
CA LEU A 127 3.52 -23.47 -25.14
C LEU A 127 3.36 -23.90 -26.61
N LEU A 128 3.04 -22.96 -27.50
CA LEU A 128 2.86 -23.21 -28.92
C LEU A 128 4.17 -23.64 -29.61
N HIS A 129 5.30 -23.01 -29.24
CA HIS A 129 6.62 -23.32 -29.81
C HIS A 129 7.05 -24.77 -29.54
N PHE A 130 6.87 -25.23 -28.30
CA PHE A 130 7.25 -26.59 -27.92
C PHE A 130 6.18 -27.63 -28.27
N ASN A 131 4.89 -27.28 -28.17
CA ASN A 131 3.76 -28.14 -28.53
C ASN A 131 2.79 -27.41 -29.50
N PRO A 132 2.96 -27.56 -30.83
CA PRO A 132 2.10 -26.89 -31.81
C PRO A 132 0.64 -27.36 -31.76
N ASN A 133 0.38 -28.55 -31.18
CA ASN A 133 -0.96 -29.12 -31.01
C ASN A 133 -1.60 -28.73 -29.66
N THR A 134 -1.07 -27.72 -28.98
CA THR A 134 -1.59 -27.28 -27.68
C THR A 134 -3.04 -26.79 -27.79
N LYS A 135 -3.86 -27.12 -26.78
CA LYS A 135 -5.22 -26.56 -26.62
C LYS A 135 -5.21 -25.18 -25.95
N ALA A 136 -4.04 -24.63 -25.67
CA ALA A 136 -3.91 -23.28 -25.14
C ALA A 136 -4.46 -22.26 -26.14
N ARG A 137 -5.08 -21.19 -25.64
CA ARG A 137 -5.50 -20.04 -26.46
C ARG A 137 -5.02 -18.76 -25.79
N PRO A 138 -4.64 -17.72 -26.54
CA PRO A 138 -4.19 -16.44 -25.96
C PRO A 138 -5.25 -15.78 -25.07
N THR A 139 -6.53 -16.07 -25.31
CA THR A 139 -7.68 -15.53 -24.57
C THR A 139 -7.95 -16.24 -23.25
N LYS A 140 -7.25 -17.35 -22.93
CA LYS A 140 -7.40 -18.03 -21.65
C LYS A 140 -6.82 -17.21 -20.50
N LEU A 141 -7.37 -17.42 -19.30
CA LEU A 141 -6.86 -16.82 -18.09
C LEU A 141 -5.39 -17.19 -17.87
N LYS A 142 -4.56 -16.22 -17.47
CA LYS A 142 -3.11 -16.40 -17.26
C LYS A 142 -2.78 -17.61 -16.37
N LYS A 143 -3.56 -17.84 -15.31
CA LYS A 143 -3.38 -18.97 -14.38
C LYS A 143 -3.41 -20.32 -15.09
N ILE A 144 -4.36 -20.54 -15.99
CA ILE A 144 -4.49 -21.79 -16.75
C ILE A 144 -3.25 -22.00 -17.64
N LEU A 145 -2.72 -20.94 -18.24
CA LEU A 145 -1.52 -21.01 -19.08
C LEU A 145 -0.26 -21.32 -18.25
N ILE A 146 -0.16 -20.76 -17.03
CA ILE A 146 0.91 -21.08 -16.08
C ILE A 146 0.81 -22.56 -15.67
N ASP A 147 -0.39 -23.05 -15.36
CA ASP A 147 -0.59 -24.44 -14.93
C ASP A 147 -0.23 -25.42 -16.05
N MET A 148 -0.64 -25.14 -17.30
CA MET A 148 -0.24 -25.93 -18.47
C MET A 148 1.28 -25.90 -18.69
N PHE A 149 1.91 -24.73 -18.50
CA PHE A 149 3.38 -24.62 -18.59
C PHE A 149 4.08 -25.48 -17.54
N LYS A 150 3.66 -25.39 -16.27
CA LYS A 150 4.26 -26.13 -15.15
C LYS A 150 4.05 -27.64 -15.24
N THR A 151 2.88 -28.08 -15.70
CA THR A 151 2.53 -29.51 -15.70
C THR A 151 2.99 -30.24 -16.97
N GLU A 152 2.83 -29.63 -18.15
CA GLU A 152 3.09 -30.31 -19.42
C GLU A 152 4.50 -30.02 -19.96
N LEU A 153 4.98 -28.78 -19.85
CA LEU A 153 6.16 -28.31 -20.56
C LEU A 153 7.42 -28.24 -19.67
N LEU A 154 7.31 -27.74 -18.44
CA LEU A 154 8.43 -27.59 -17.51
C LEU A 154 9.19 -28.90 -17.25
N PRO A 155 8.53 -30.07 -17.06
CA PRO A 155 9.26 -31.33 -16.88
C PRO A 155 10.12 -31.73 -18.08
N GLN A 156 9.70 -31.34 -19.30
CA GLN A 156 10.45 -31.63 -20.53
C GLN A 156 11.58 -30.62 -20.77
N LEU A 157 11.44 -29.41 -20.23
CA LEU A 157 12.45 -28.35 -20.30
C LEU A 157 13.46 -28.40 -19.16
N ALA A 158 13.19 -29.16 -18.09
CA ALA A 158 14.06 -29.28 -16.92
C ALA A 158 15.54 -29.55 -17.25
N PRO A 159 15.91 -30.39 -18.26
CA PRO A 159 17.31 -30.59 -18.63
C PRO A 159 18.01 -29.36 -19.24
N PHE A 160 17.25 -28.38 -19.73
CA PHE A 160 17.74 -27.14 -20.34
C PHE A 160 17.61 -25.93 -19.42
N CYS A 161 16.91 -26.07 -18.28
CA CYS A 161 16.82 -25.01 -17.29
C CYS A 161 18.21 -24.73 -16.71
N ILE A 162 18.54 -23.46 -16.59
CA ILE A 162 19.78 -23.04 -15.94
C ILE A 162 19.68 -23.53 -14.49
N PRO A 163 20.65 -24.32 -13.98
CA PRO A 163 20.60 -24.80 -12.61
C PRO A 163 20.52 -23.59 -11.66
N PRO A 164 19.83 -23.73 -10.52
CA PRO A 164 19.86 -22.68 -9.52
C PRO A 164 21.32 -22.34 -9.22
N PRO A 165 21.66 -21.05 -9.04
CA PRO A 165 22.99 -20.70 -8.57
C PRO A 165 23.29 -21.54 -7.34
N ALA A 166 24.45 -22.20 -7.33
CA ALA A 166 24.82 -23.10 -6.24
C ALA A 166 24.55 -22.38 -4.91
N PRO A 167 23.92 -23.05 -3.92
CA PRO A 167 23.75 -22.44 -2.61
C PRO A 167 25.16 -22.03 -2.18
N LEU A 168 25.36 -20.73 -1.94
CA LEU A 168 26.58 -20.18 -1.40
C LEU A 168 26.78 -20.82 -0.01
N SER A 169 27.33 -22.03 0.02
CA SER A 169 27.80 -22.72 1.22
C SER A 169 29.14 -22.11 1.62
N SER A 170 29.08 -20.81 1.88
CA SER A 170 30.10 -19.92 2.41
C SER A 170 29.48 -18.53 2.33
N GLN A 171 28.43 -18.29 3.11
CA GLN A 171 28.31 -16.98 3.75
C GLN A 171 29.56 -16.86 4.64
N MET A 172 30.67 -16.40 4.05
CA MET A 172 31.36 -15.34 4.75
C MET A 172 30.27 -14.31 5.03
N GLU A 173 30.13 -13.89 6.29
CA GLU A 173 29.70 -12.54 6.57
C GLU A 173 30.65 -11.63 5.79
N THR A 174 30.42 -11.44 4.49
CA THR A 174 30.67 -10.16 3.90
C THR A 174 29.76 -9.26 4.68
N ASP A 175 30.37 -8.53 5.63
CA ASP A 175 29.86 -7.28 6.16
C ASP A 175 28.97 -6.71 5.08
N GLN A 176 27.67 -6.72 5.39
CA GLN A 176 26.60 -6.18 4.59
C GLN A 176 27.20 -5.00 3.85
N GLU A 177 27.47 -5.18 2.55
CA GLU A 177 28.14 -4.17 1.73
C GLU A 177 27.53 -2.85 2.14
N ASP A 178 28.35 -1.85 2.46
CA ASP A 178 27.91 -0.50 2.80
C ASP A 178 27.00 -0.01 1.67
N ILE A 179 25.73 -0.43 1.70
CA ILE A 179 24.65 0.05 0.87
C ILE A 179 24.47 1.43 1.46
N ASP A 180 25.21 2.37 0.88
CA ASP A 180 25.20 3.78 1.20
C ASP A 180 23.73 4.17 1.38
N PHE A 181 23.34 4.30 2.65
CA PHE A 181 21.94 4.36 3.01
C PHE A 181 21.45 5.73 2.59
N ASP A 182 20.85 5.82 1.40
CA ASP A 182 20.26 7.04 0.92
C ASP A 182 18.79 7.13 1.43
N PRO A 183 18.50 8.00 2.41
CA PRO A 183 17.15 8.15 2.94
C PRO A 183 16.15 8.67 1.88
N LEU A 184 16.64 9.26 0.78
CA LEU A 184 15.83 9.76 -0.33
C LEU A 184 15.63 8.74 -1.46
N ASP A 185 16.34 7.61 -1.46
CA ASP A 185 16.16 6.59 -2.49
C ASP A 185 14.71 6.08 -2.51
N ARG A 186 14.21 5.82 -3.71
CA ARG A 186 12.93 5.17 -3.97
C ARG A 186 12.87 3.79 -3.31
N ARG A 187 14.00 3.08 -3.18
CA ARG A 187 14.09 1.77 -2.53
C ARG A 187 13.98 1.84 -1.00
N THR A 188 14.29 3.00 -0.41
CA THR A 188 14.21 3.18 1.04
C THR A 188 12.77 3.09 1.53
N THR A 189 12.54 2.17 2.46
CA THR A 189 11.22 1.90 3.04
C THR A 189 11.01 2.64 4.36
N VAL A 190 9.75 2.74 4.80
CA VAL A 190 9.39 3.33 6.09
C VAL A 190 10.04 2.58 7.27
N ALA A 191 10.16 1.26 7.16
CA ALA A 191 10.81 0.43 8.17
C ALA A 191 12.29 0.79 8.30
N MET A 192 13.02 0.86 7.19
CA MET A 192 14.44 1.23 7.19
C MET A 192 14.67 2.62 7.80
N LEU A 193 13.83 3.61 7.44
CA LEU A 193 13.88 4.95 8.05
C LEU A 193 13.58 4.90 9.56
N SER A 194 12.59 4.12 9.96
CA SER A 194 12.21 3.97 11.37
C SER A 194 13.31 3.34 12.19
N ASP A 195 13.98 2.32 11.65
CA ASP A 195 15.09 1.64 12.29
C ASP A 195 16.29 2.57 12.43
N ALA A 196 16.61 3.35 11.38
CA ALA A 196 17.66 4.36 11.41
C ALA A 196 17.36 5.52 12.40
N ILE A 197 16.09 5.90 12.57
CA ILE A 197 15.71 6.89 13.59
C ILE A 197 15.84 6.28 14.99
N ARG A 198 15.40 5.03 15.18
CA ARG A 198 15.43 4.35 16.48
C ARG A 198 16.85 4.03 16.94
N SER A 199 17.77 3.77 16.01
CA SER A 199 19.19 3.56 16.34
C SER A 199 19.82 4.84 16.93
N GLN A 200 19.46 6.01 16.41
CA GLN A 200 19.92 7.30 16.94
C GLN A 200 19.10 7.78 18.15
N SER A 201 17.80 7.47 18.19
CA SER A 201 16.87 7.98 19.20
C SER A 201 15.76 6.97 19.49
N SER A 202 16.04 6.05 20.43
CA SER A 202 15.12 4.96 20.82
C SER A 202 13.81 5.41 21.48
N ARG A 203 13.72 6.68 21.89
CA ARG A 203 12.53 7.26 22.54
C ARG A 203 11.44 7.70 21.56
N VAL A 204 11.74 7.74 20.26
CA VAL A 204 10.79 8.25 19.25
C VAL A 204 9.79 7.17 18.88
N SER A 205 8.51 7.41 19.21
CA SER A 205 7.40 6.54 18.79
C SER A 205 6.91 6.96 17.40
N ILE A 206 7.25 6.16 16.39
CA ILE A 206 6.77 6.35 15.02
C ILE A 206 5.47 5.56 14.83
N SER A 207 4.42 6.23 14.36
CA SER A 207 3.13 5.59 14.07
C SER A 207 3.27 4.58 12.92
N SER A 208 2.62 3.41 13.04
CA SER A 208 2.60 2.39 11.98
C SER A 208 1.86 2.84 10.72
N VAL A 209 1.06 3.91 10.81
CA VAL A 209 0.27 4.48 9.69
C VAL A 209 1.00 5.69 9.06
N ALA A 210 2.17 6.07 9.57
CA ALA A 210 2.90 7.23 9.08
C ALA A 210 3.34 7.04 7.62
N LEU A 211 3.21 8.10 6.84
CA LEU A 211 3.64 8.11 5.44
C LEU A 211 5.17 8.29 5.36
N LYS A 212 5.78 7.81 4.27
CA LYS A 212 7.23 7.93 4.05
C LYS A 212 7.74 9.36 4.23
N ASP A 213 7.03 10.35 3.68
CA ASP A 213 7.43 11.76 3.78
C ASP A 213 7.40 12.29 5.23
N GLU A 214 6.47 11.83 6.05
CA GLU A 214 6.36 12.19 7.47
C GLU A 214 7.52 11.59 8.28
N VAL A 215 7.84 10.31 8.02
CA VAL A 215 8.96 9.62 8.67
C VAL A 215 10.29 10.21 8.22
N LEU A 216 10.39 10.63 6.97
CA LEU A 216 11.57 11.31 6.45
C LEU A 216 11.77 12.70 7.09
N ALA A 217 10.69 13.37 7.53
CA ALA A 217 10.78 14.62 8.30
C ALA A 217 11.32 14.37 9.70
N LEU A 218 10.92 13.27 10.33
CA LEU A 218 11.51 12.81 11.59
C LEU A 218 12.98 12.43 11.42
N TYR A 219 13.32 11.71 10.35
CA TYR A 219 14.70 11.37 10.02
C TYR A 219 15.57 12.62 9.87
N LYS A 220 15.07 13.64 9.16
CA LYS A 220 15.75 14.92 9.07
C LYS A 220 15.97 15.57 10.44
N HIS A 221 14.99 15.51 11.34
CA HIS A 221 15.11 16.12 12.65
C HIS A 221 16.11 15.40 13.57
N TYR A 222 16.07 14.06 13.61
CA TYR A 222 16.83 13.26 14.58
C TYR A 222 18.16 12.71 14.08
N VAL A 223 18.30 12.51 12.77
CA VAL A 223 19.47 11.82 12.17
C VAL A 223 20.29 12.77 11.29
N ASN A 224 19.65 13.46 10.34
CA ASN A 224 20.36 14.35 9.41
C ASN A 224 19.63 15.69 9.17
N PRO A 225 19.93 16.74 9.98
CA PRO A 225 19.32 18.07 9.86
C PRO A 225 19.55 18.74 8.50
N TYR A 226 20.62 18.37 7.81
CA TYR A 226 21.03 18.96 6.54
C TYR A 226 20.37 18.29 5.33
N LEU A 227 19.49 17.31 5.54
CA LEU A 227 18.79 16.62 4.45
C LEU A 227 17.96 17.61 3.60
N ALA A 228 18.33 17.73 2.33
CA ALA A 228 17.69 18.60 1.36
C ALA A 228 16.39 17.97 0.79
N GLY A 229 15.52 18.79 0.19
CA GLY A 229 14.40 18.30 -0.63
C GLY A 229 13.07 18.03 0.10
N LEU A 230 13.03 18.07 1.42
CA LEU A 230 11.83 17.71 2.20
C LEU A 230 10.75 18.81 2.34
N LYS A 231 10.56 19.64 1.32
CA LYS A 231 9.61 20.76 1.37
C LYS A 231 8.20 20.40 0.88
N LYS A 232 7.94 19.12 0.60
CA LYS A 232 6.63 18.66 0.11
C LYS A 232 5.68 18.39 1.27
N SER A 233 5.31 19.42 2.02
CA SER A 233 4.13 19.31 2.87
C SER A 233 3.01 20.14 2.26
N THR A 234 1.95 19.44 1.83
CA THR A 234 0.64 20.03 1.50
C THR A 234 0.12 20.96 2.59
N TYR A 235 0.63 20.83 3.82
CA TYR A 235 0.23 21.60 4.98
C TYR A 235 1.16 22.78 5.33
N THR A 236 2.37 22.83 4.75
CA THR A 236 3.34 23.94 4.98
C THR A 236 3.09 25.19 4.14
N ARG A 237 2.25 25.08 3.11
CA ARG A 237 1.86 26.22 2.28
C ARG A 237 0.39 26.52 2.47
N LYS A 238 0.02 27.81 2.40
CA LYS A 238 -1.37 28.24 2.29
C LYS A 238 -2.01 27.55 1.07
N PRO A 239 -3.04 26.72 1.27
CA PRO A 239 -3.63 25.94 0.18
C PRO A 239 -4.38 26.86 -0.78
N ASN A 240 -4.44 26.48 -2.05
CA ASN A 240 -5.20 27.23 -3.04
C ASN A 240 -6.70 27.18 -2.72
N ILE A 241 -7.40 28.29 -2.98
CA ILE A 241 -8.86 28.36 -2.84
C ILE A 241 -9.49 27.37 -3.84
N VAL A 242 -10.30 26.47 -3.30
CA VAL A 242 -11.03 25.43 -4.04
C VAL A 242 -12.45 25.91 -4.36
N SER A 243 -12.94 25.64 -5.58
CA SER A 243 -14.31 25.96 -6.00
C SER A 243 -15.36 25.05 -5.36
N SER A 244 -16.61 25.53 -5.27
CA SER A 244 -17.73 24.81 -4.63
C SER A 244 -17.91 23.38 -5.17
N ASN A 245 -17.77 23.17 -6.48
CA ASN A 245 -17.86 21.84 -7.13
C ASN A 245 -16.80 20.84 -6.63
N ARG A 246 -15.62 21.33 -6.23
CA ARG A 246 -14.51 20.49 -5.75
C ARG A 246 -14.48 20.40 -4.22
N LEU A 247 -15.08 21.35 -3.51
CA LEU A 247 -15.27 21.33 -2.07
C LEU A 247 -15.98 20.05 -1.60
N ASP A 248 -16.90 19.52 -2.41
CA ASP A 248 -17.61 18.28 -2.09
C ASP A 248 -16.73 17.03 -2.03
N LYS A 249 -15.57 17.07 -2.67
CA LYS A 249 -14.60 15.97 -2.72
C LYS A 249 -13.50 16.08 -1.66
N LEU A 250 -13.45 17.18 -0.91
CA LEU A 250 -12.42 17.41 0.10
C LEU A 250 -12.75 16.69 1.42
N THR A 251 -11.69 16.25 2.09
CA THR A 251 -11.81 15.67 3.44
C THR A 251 -11.96 16.77 4.49
N THR A 252 -12.52 16.43 5.65
CA THR A 252 -12.64 17.36 6.79
C THR A 252 -11.31 18.02 7.17
N HIS A 253 -10.21 17.26 7.13
CA HIS A 253 -8.88 17.79 7.45
C HIS A 253 -8.39 18.81 6.41
N GLN A 254 -8.64 18.57 5.13
CA GLN A 254 -8.28 19.51 4.06
C GLN A 254 -9.06 20.81 4.16
N ILE A 255 -10.37 20.71 4.43
CA ILE A 255 -11.23 21.88 4.59
C ILE A 255 -10.79 22.69 5.82
N ARG A 256 -10.52 22.02 6.94
CA ARG A 256 -10.04 22.68 8.16
C ARG A 256 -8.70 23.36 7.94
N HIS A 257 -7.73 22.68 7.33
CA HIS A 257 -6.43 23.26 7.03
C HIS A 257 -6.56 24.51 6.16
N ALA A 258 -7.39 24.44 5.12
CA ALA A 258 -7.63 25.59 4.26
C ALA A 258 -8.31 26.73 5.01
N LEU A 259 -9.35 26.46 5.79
CA LEU A 259 -10.02 27.47 6.61
C LEU A 259 -9.04 28.15 7.57
N GLN A 260 -8.25 27.38 8.33
CA GLN A 260 -7.27 27.92 9.29
C GLN A 260 -6.10 28.67 8.62
N ALA A 261 -5.71 28.28 7.41
CA ALA A 261 -4.63 28.93 6.67
C ALA A 261 -5.09 30.23 5.98
N HIS A 262 -6.37 30.37 5.66
CA HIS A 262 -6.95 31.59 5.11
C HIS A 262 -7.46 32.53 6.20
N HIS A 263 -8.06 31.97 7.25
CA HIS A 263 -8.70 32.69 8.36
C HIS A 263 -8.24 32.11 9.72
N PRO A 264 -7.01 32.44 10.17
CA PRO A 264 -6.50 32.00 11.46
C PRO A 264 -7.32 32.51 12.67
N GLU A 265 -8.08 33.60 12.49
CA GLU A 265 -8.98 34.18 13.48
C GLU A 265 -10.24 33.32 13.74
N VAL A 266 -10.58 32.39 12.84
CA VAL A 266 -11.76 31.54 12.98
C VAL A 266 -11.41 30.28 13.78
N PHE A 267 -11.87 30.22 15.02
CA PHE A 267 -11.79 29.03 15.84
C PHE A 267 -12.98 28.10 15.57
N VAL A 268 -12.70 26.85 15.23
CA VAL A 268 -13.70 25.88 14.75
C VAL A 268 -13.95 24.80 15.80
N ASN A 269 -15.20 24.64 16.24
CA ASN A 269 -15.58 23.69 17.30
C ASN A 269 -15.58 22.24 16.83
N CYS A 270 -14.39 21.62 16.79
CA CYS A 270 -14.20 20.33 16.13
C CYS A 270 -15.15 19.18 16.54
N PRO A 271 -15.49 19.00 17.85
CA PRO A 271 -16.33 17.89 18.31
C PRO A 271 -17.78 17.93 17.86
N VAL A 272 -18.37 19.11 17.63
CA VAL A 272 -19.81 19.25 17.32
C VAL A 272 -20.10 19.31 15.83
N LEU A 273 -19.06 19.44 14.99
CA LEU A 273 -19.21 19.72 13.57
C LEU A 273 -19.22 18.45 12.71
N LYS A 274 -20.29 18.30 11.93
CA LYS A 274 -20.34 17.41 10.76
C LYS A 274 -19.63 18.02 9.55
N ILE A 275 -19.31 17.21 8.55
CA ILE A 275 -18.68 17.66 7.30
C ILE A 275 -19.48 18.76 6.58
N SER A 276 -20.81 18.76 6.68
CA SER A 276 -21.70 19.83 6.18
C SER A 276 -21.30 21.20 6.74
N HIS A 277 -21.16 21.31 8.05
CA HIS A 277 -20.77 22.55 8.72
C HIS A 277 -19.39 23.04 8.31
N TYR A 278 -18.40 22.15 8.11
CA TYR A 278 -17.09 22.55 7.60
C TYR A 278 -17.16 23.15 6.19
N LYS A 279 -17.99 22.57 5.32
CA LYS A 279 -18.22 23.10 3.97
C LYS A 279 -18.91 24.46 4.04
N ALA A 280 -19.91 24.61 4.89
CA ALA A 280 -20.59 25.87 5.11
C ALA A 280 -19.64 26.96 5.62
N LEU A 281 -18.78 26.64 6.60
CA LEU A 281 -17.76 27.56 7.13
C LEU A 281 -16.76 27.95 6.05
N TYR A 282 -16.31 26.99 5.25
CA TYR A 282 -15.41 27.26 4.14
C TYR A 282 -16.04 28.19 3.10
N ARG A 283 -17.31 27.98 2.72
CA ARG A 283 -18.00 28.88 1.79
C ARG A 283 -18.21 30.28 2.38
N LYS A 284 -18.51 30.36 3.68
CA LYS A 284 -18.72 31.63 4.39
C LYS A 284 -17.44 32.47 4.47
N PHE A 285 -16.32 31.88 4.89
CA PHE A 285 -15.09 32.63 5.16
C PHE A 285 -14.13 32.66 3.95
N VAL A 286 -13.89 31.51 3.29
CA VAL A 286 -12.87 31.43 2.24
C VAL A 286 -13.39 31.85 0.86
N MET A 287 -14.69 31.66 0.60
CA MET A 287 -15.31 31.97 -0.70
C MET A 287 -16.19 33.23 -0.68
N ASP A 288 -16.38 33.85 0.49
CA ASP A 288 -17.27 35.00 0.69
C ASP A 288 -18.67 34.84 0.07
N GLU A 289 -19.23 33.62 0.06
CA GLU A 289 -20.54 33.37 -0.53
C GLU A 289 -21.67 33.87 0.41
N PRO A 290 -22.45 34.90 0.03
CA PRO A 290 -23.28 35.65 0.97
C PRO A 290 -24.54 34.92 1.44
N LYS A 291 -24.96 33.82 0.79
CA LYS A 291 -26.14 33.04 1.19
C LYS A 291 -26.03 31.57 0.81
N LEU A 292 -25.80 30.71 1.79
CA LEU A 292 -26.01 29.27 1.65
C LEU A 292 -27.52 28.97 1.69
N ALA A 293 -28.17 28.99 0.54
CA ALA A 293 -29.62 28.75 0.43
C ALA A 293 -30.09 27.34 0.88
N LYS A 294 -29.19 26.44 1.28
CA LYS A 294 -29.48 25.02 1.54
C LYS A 294 -28.69 24.34 2.66
N GLU A 295 -27.78 25.02 3.36
CA GLU A 295 -26.96 24.36 4.40
C GLU A 295 -27.30 24.83 5.81
N GLU A 296 -27.18 23.90 6.76
CA GLU A 296 -27.52 24.04 8.18
C GLU A 296 -27.06 25.39 8.76
N ASP A 297 -27.91 26.04 9.56
CA ASP A 297 -27.63 27.35 10.14
C ASP A 297 -26.35 27.32 10.99
N LEU A 298 -25.32 28.01 10.52
CA LEU A 298 -24.07 28.20 11.26
C LEU A 298 -24.27 29.24 12.35
N VAL A 299 -24.39 28.75 13.58
CA VAL A 299 -24.44 29.57 14.81
C VAL A 299 -23.04 29.90 15.32
N GLU A 300 -22.70 31.19 15.33
CA GLU A 300 -21.54 31.74 16.04
C GLU A 300 -21.68 31.53 17.55
N GLY A 301 -20.60 31.15 18.24
CA GLY A 301 -20.62 30.80 19.66
C GLY A 301 -20.90 29.32 19.93
N TYR A 302 -21.34 28.55 18.92
CA TYR A 302 -21.54 27.11 19.02
C TYR A 302 -20.69 26.34 18.01
N HIS A 303 -20.79 26.68 16.72
CA HIS A 303 -20.05 26.01 15.64
C HIS A 303 -18.66 26.59 15.45
N TYR A 304 -18.54 27.91 15.56
CA TYR A 304 -17.28 28.63 15.41
C TYR A 304 -17.27 29.87 16.32
N TRP A 305 -16.08 30.38 16.58
CA TRP A 305 -15.83 31.66 17.25
C TRP A 305 -14.83 32.47 16.45
N ILE A 306 -14.89 33.79 16.57
CA ILE A 306 -13.91 34.71 15.98
C ILE A 306 -13.02 35.20 17.12
N ILE A 307 -11.72 34.96 17.00
CA ILE A 307 -10.72 35.42 17.96
C ILE A 307 -10.37 36.87 17.59
N ALA A 308 -10.93 37.82 18.34
CA ALA A 308 -10.75 39.25 18.11
C ALA A 308 -9.27 39.66 18.01
N ASP A 309 -8.41 39.09 18.87
CA ASP A 309 -6.97 39.39 18.90
C ASP A 309 -6.21 39.00 17.62
N LEU A 310 -6.80 38.13 16.79
CA LEU A 310 -6.21 37.65 15.54
C LEU A 310 -6.88 38.25 14.30
N VAL A 311 -7.93 39.05 14.48
CA VAL A 311 -8.51 39.82 13.39
C VAL A 311 -7.45 40.84 13.00
N GLN A 312 -6.82 40.64 11.85
CA GLN A 312 -5.99 41.67 11.27
C GLN A 312 -6.93 42.82 10.93
N GLU A 313 -6.94 43.85 11.78
CA GLU A 313 -7.46 45.15 11.39
C GLU A 313 -6.54 45.60 10.25
N ASP A 314 -6.95 45.30 9.02
CA ASP A 314 -6.41 45.98 7.86
C ASP A 314 -6.76 47.46 8.05
N GLU A 315 -5.89 48.18 8.75
CA GLU A 315 -5.81 49.63 8.71
C GLU A 315 -5.64 49.99 7.24
N THR A 316 -6.77 50.28 6.60
CA THR A 316 -6.85 51.00 5.33
C THR A 316 -6.21 52.36 5.52
N ASP A 317 -4.89 52.42 5.37
CA ASP A 317 -4.17 53.65 5.10
C ASP A 317 -4.08 53.83 3.57
N LYS A 318 -4.93 54.75 3.09
CA LYS A 318 -4.84 55.61 1.90
C LYS A 318 -4.20 55.10 0.61
#